data_AF-A0A6G2D6I1-F1
#
_entry.id   AF-A0A6G2D6I1-F1
#
_cell.length_a   1.000
_cell.length_b   1.000
_cell.length_c   1.000
_cell.angle_alpha   90.00
_cell.angle_beta   90.00
_cell.angle_gamma   90.00
#
_symmetry.space_group_name_H-M   'P 1'
#
loop_
_entity.id
_entity.type
_entity.pdbx_description
1 polymer ?
#
loop_
_entity_poly.entity_id
_entity_poly.type
_entity_poly.pdbx_seq_one_letter_code
_entity_poly.pdbx_strand_id
1 'polypeptide(L)'
;SGFGENVDKVVEATKIAHDLRPDLEIDGELQFDAAFVPETAALKAPGSKVAGQANVFIFPGIEAGNIGYKMAERLGGFAAVGPVLQ
;
A
#
# COMPACT_ATOMS: atom_id res chain seq x y z
N SER A 1 14.75 -0.14 -7.90
CA SER A 1 13.55 0.65 -7.57
C SER A 1 13.69 1.09 -6.14
N GLY A 2 13.41 2.36 -5.83
CA GLY A 2 13.58 2.88 -4.45
C GLY A 2 13.94 4.36 -4.34
N PHE A 3 14.03 5.09 -5.45
CA PHE A 3 14.34 6.52 -5.45
C PHE A 3 13.52 7.25 -6.50
N GLY A 4 13.14 8.50 -6.19
CA GLY A 4 12.42 9.39 -7.09
C GLY A 4 11.29 10.12 -6.38
N GLU A 5 10.84 11.22 -6.96
CA GLU A 5 9.84 12.13 -6.37
C GLU A 5 8.56 11.42 -5.88
N ASN A 6 8.09 10.42 -6.64
CA ASN A 6 6.92 9.62 -6.22
C ASN A 6 7.19 8.72 -5.02
N VAL A 7 8.42 8.25 -4.83
CA VAL A 7 8.83 7.49 -3.64
C VAL A 7 8.89 8.44 -2.45
N ASP A 8 9.58 9.57 -2.60
CA ASP A 8 9.72 10.59 -1.53
C ASP A 8 8.35 11.08 -1.04
N LYS A 9 7.40 11.28 -1.96
CA LYS A 9 6.02 11.62 -1.64
C LYS A 9 5.33 10.59 -0.74
N VAL A 10 5.49 9.30 -1.02
CA VAL A 10 4.84 8.24 -0.22
C VAL A 10 5.53 8.10 1.14
N VAL A 11 6.85 8.24 1.21
CA VAL A 11 7.60 8.23 2.47
C VAL A 11 7.12 9.36 3.38
N GLU A 12 7.01 10.59 2.87
CA GLU A 12 6.52 11.73 3.65
C GLU A 12 5.04 11.56 4.04
N ALA A 13 4.18 11.08 3.14
CA ALA A 13 2.79 10.81 3.46
C ALA A 13 2.63 9.74 4.56
N THR A 14 3.46 8.70 4.54
CA THR A 14 3.48 7.63 5.57
C THR A 14 3.82 8.21 6.93
N LYS A 15 4.85 9.06 6.98
CA LYS A 15 5.26 9.74 8.21
C LYS A 15 4.15 10.63 8.76
N ILE A 16 3.56 11.49 7.92
CA ILE A 16 2.44 12.37 8.32
C ILE A 16 1.26 11.54 8.86
N ALA A 17 0.91 10.44 8.19
CA ALA A 17 -0.20 9.59 8.61
C ALA A 17 0.07 8.93 9.98
N HIS A 18 1.29 8.44 10.21
CA HIS A 18 1.70 7.87 11.49
C HIS A 18 1.68 8.93 12.61
N ASP A 19 2.15 10.16 12.34
CA ASP A 19 2.14 11.25 13.32
C ASP A 19 0.71 11.69 13.69
N LEU A 20 -0.21 11.68 12.71
CA LEU A 20 -1.62 12.03 12.93
C LEU A 20 -2.42 10.93 13.63
N ARG A 21 -2.06 9.66 13.40
CA ARG A 21 -2.77 8.47 13.90
C ARG A 21 -1.80 7.40 14.39
N PRO A 22 -1.07 7.65 15.49
CA PRO A 22 -0.13 6.69 16.06
C PRO A 22 -0.81 5.44 16.63
N ASP A 23 -2.14 5.45 16.74
CA ASP A 23 -2.96 4.31 17.12
C ASP A 23 -3.20 3.30 15.99
N LEU A 24 -2.91 3.66 14.74
CA LEU A 24 -3.04 2.80 13.57
C LEU A 24 -1.70 2.18 13.18
N GLU A 25 -1.74 0.93 12.70
CA GLU A 25 -0.59 0.29 12.07
C GLU A 25 -0.48 0.77 10.62
N ILE A 26 0.49 1.64 10.37
CA ILE A 26 0.75 2.27 9.07
C ILE A 26 2.22 2.06 8.72
N ASP A 27 2.49 1.61 7.51
CA ASP A 27 3.85 1.44 7.00
C ASP A 27 3.93 1.78 5.51
N GLY A 28 5.11 2.19 5.07
CA GLY A 28 5.34 2.73 3.74
C GLY A 28 6.73 3.35 3.60
N GLU A 29 7.25 3.50 2.40
CA GLU A 29 6.69 2.99 1.14
C GLU A 29 6.84 1.46 1.04
N LEU A 30 5.85 0.78 0.43
CA LEU A 30 5.95 -0.65 0.21
C LEU A 30 5.55 -0.98 -1.23
N GLN A 31 6.32 -1.86 -1.87
CA GLN A 31 5.88 -2.52 -3.09
C GLN A 31 4.74 -3.51 -2.77
N PHE A 32 3.85 -3.77 -3.72
CA PHE A 32 2.68 -4.64 -3.51
C PHE A 32 3.05 -6.04 -3.00
N ASP A 33 4.12 -6.64 -3.55
CA ASP A 33 4.63 -7.93 -3.12
C ASP A 33 5.12 -7.91 -1.66
N ALA A 34 5.81 -6.85 -1.23
CA ALA A 34 6.21 -6.66 0.15
C ALA A 34 5.01 -6.45 1.10
N ALA A 35 3.96 -5.76 0.64
CA ALA A 35 2.75 -5.55 1.43
C ALA A 35 1.89 -6.82 1.58
N PHE A 36 1.88 -7.71 0.59
CA PHE A 36 0.96 -8.85 0.51
C PHE A 36 1.59 -10.23 0.76
N VAL A 37 2.85 -10.46 0.39
CA VAL A 37 3.51 -11.78 0.47
C VAL A 37 4.41 -11.84 1.70
N PRO A 38 4.11 -12.69 2.72
CA PRO A 38 4.89 -12.77 3.95
C PRO A 38 6.40 -13.04 3.74
N GLU A 39 6.72 -13.91 2.78
CA GLU A 39 8.10 -14.29 2.46
C GLU A 39 8.89 -13.10 1.89
N THR A 40 8.26 -12.31 1.02
CA THR A 40 8.84 -11.09 0.48
C THR A 40 8.98 -10.02 1.56
N ALA A 41 7.96 -9.89 2.43
CA ALA A 41 7.97 -8.94 3.53
C ALA A 41 9.12 -9.19 4.51
N ALA A 42 9.35 -10.46 4.87
CA ALA A 42 10.45 -10.85 5.75
C ALA A 42 11.83 -10.43 5.21
N LEU A 43 11.98 -10.36 3.88
CA LEU A 43 13.21 -9.94 3.21
C LEU A 43 13.30 -8.42 3.02
N LYS A 44 12.20 -7.77 2.63
CA LYS A 44 12.20 -6.35 2.22
C LYS A 44 11.83 -5.36 3.32
N ALA A 45 11.03 -5.78 4.30
CA ALA A 45 10.53 -4.94 5.40
C ALA A 45 10.53 -5.70 6.74
N PRO A 46 11.70 -6.19 7.20
CA PRO A 46 11.79 -6.99 8.41
C PRO A 46 11.32 -6.20 9.64
N GLY A 47 10.43 -6.80 10.43
CA GLY A 47 9.90 -6.20 11.66
C GLY A 47 8.74 -5.21 11.45
N SER A 48 8.31 -4.98 10.21
CA SER A 48 7.09 -4.24 9.93
C SER A 48 5.87 -4.94 10.54
N LYS A 49 4.95 -4.14 11.11
CA LYS A 49 3.65 -4.63 11.59
C LYS A 49 2.60 -4.73 10.47
N VAL A 50 2.89 -4.22 9.27
CA VAL A 50 1.94 -4.14 8.15
C VAL A 50 2.37 -5.02 6.98
N ALA A 51 3.67 -5.03 6.64
CA ALA A 51 4.18 -5.76 5.49
C ALA A 51 3.90 -7.28 5.60
N GLY A 52 3.51 -7.88 4.47
CA GLY A 52 3.15 -9.30 4.37
C GLY A 52 1.75 -9.65 4.87
N GLN A 53 1.03 -8.70 5.46
CA GLN A 53 -0.32 -8.90 5.99
C GLN A 53 -1.24 -7.69 5.78
N ALA A 54 -0.89 -6.80 4.85
CA ALA A 54 -1.65 -5.59 4.59
C ALA A 54 -3.07 -5.91 4.09
N ASN A 55 -4.06 -5.23 4.67
CA ASN A 55 -5.48 -5.35 4.29
C ASN A 55 -6.05 -4.04 3.71
N VAL A 56 -5.30 -2.94 3.77
CA VAL A 56 -5.64 -1.64 3.19
C VAL A 56 -4.46 -1.18 2.32
N PHE A 57 -4.74 -0.76 1.09
CA PHE A 57 -3.73 -0.29 0.13
C PHE A 57 -4.01 1.16 -0.23
N ILE A 58 -3.05 2.05 0.05
CA ILE A 58 -3.10 3.46 -0.30
C ILE A 58 -2.21 3.69 -1.53
N PHE A 59 -2.79 4.22 -2.60
CA PHE A 59 -2.09 4.43 -3.87
C PHE A 59 -1.52 5.85 -3.97
N PRO A 60 -0.35 6.04 -4.60
CA PRO A 60 0.30 7.35 -4.74
C PRO A 60 -0.43 8.32 -5.69
N GLY A 61 -1.47 7.86 -6.40
CA GLY A 61 -2.22 8.63 -7.36
C GLY A 61 -3.44 7.86 -7.87
N ILE A 62 -4.36 8.60 -8.51
CA ILE A 62 -5.64 8.06 -8.99
C ILE A 62 -5.45 7.06 -10.14
N GLU A 63 -4.41 7.23 -10.95
CA GLU A 63 -4.05 6.33 -12.04
C GLU A 63 -3.67 4.95 -11.49
N ALA A 64 -2.80 4.92 -10.47
CA ALA A 64 -2.37 3.69 -9.82
C ALA A 64 -3.55 2.97 -9.14
N GLY A 65 -4.41 3.72 -8.45
CA GLY A 65 -5.62 3.16 -7.83
C GLY A 65 -6.57 2.57 -8.87
N ASN A 66 -6.88 3.32 -9.93
CA ASN A 66 -7.79 2.89 -11.00
C ASN A 66 -7.28 1.67 -11.77
N ILE A 67 -5.99 1.63 -12.06
CA ILE A 67 -5.37 0.47 -12.72
C ILE A 67 -5.38 -0.73 -11.78
N GLY A 68 -4.94 -0.54 -10.53
CA GLY A 68 -4.82 -1.61 -9.54
C GLY A 68 -6.15 -2.32 -9.25
N TYR A 69 -7.20 -1.55 -8.94
CA TYR A 69 -8.48 -2.18 -8.61
C TYR A 69 -9.11 -2.88 -9.82
N LYS A 70 -8.98 -2.32 -11.03
CA LYS A 70 -9.49 -2.97 -12.25
C LYS A 70 -8.70 -4.23 -12.60
N MET A 71 -7.40 -4.26 -12.36
CA MET A 71 -6.61 -5.49 -12.54
C MET A 71 -7.05 -6.58 -11.55
N ALA A 72 -7.25 -6.23 -10.27
CA ALA A 72 -7.76 -7.17 -9.28
C ALA A 72 -9.16 -7.71 -9.66
N GLU A 73 -10.07 -6.83 -10.10
CA GLU A 73 -11.40 -7.24 -10.59
C GLU A 73 -11.31 -8.17 -11.81
N ARG A 74 -10.58 -7.76 -12.85
CA ARG A 74 -10.62 -8.42 -14.18
C ARG A 74 -9.77 -9.67 -14.27
N LEU A 75 -8.60 -9.67 -13.63
CA LEU A 75 -7.64 -10.77 -13.71
C LEU A 75 -7.71 -11.68 -12.48
N GLY A 76 -7.99 -11.09 -11.31
CA GLY A 76 -8.08 -11.84 -10.05
C GLY A 76 -9.45 -12.48 -9.80
N GLY A 77 -10.48 -12.09 -10.56
CA GLY A 77 -11.85 -12.57 -10.35
C GLY A 77 -12.48 -12.08 -9.04
N PHE A 78 -11.91 -11.04 -8.44
CA PHE A 78 -12.44 -10.45 -7.21
C PHE A 78 -13.65 -9.56 -7.50
N ALA A 79 -14.59 -9.51 -6.56
CA ALA A 79 -15.68 -8.55 -6.62
C ALA A 79 -15.20 -7.16 -6.21
N ALA A 80 -15.49 -6.15 -7.05
CA ALA A 80 -15.25 -4.75 -6.72
C ALA A 80 -16.56 -4.08 -6.29
N VAL A 81 -16.58 -3.48 -5.10
CA VAL A 81 -17.72 -2.70 -4.58
C VAL A 81 -17.28 -1.26 -4.40
N GLY A 82 -17.94 -0.33 -5.10
CA GLY A 82 -17.63 1.10 -5.03
C GLY A 82 -18.10 1.90 -6.26
N PRO A 83 -17.75 3.20 -6.34
CA PRO A 83 -16.98 3.96 -5.36
C PRO A 83 -17.80 4.23 -4.08
N VAL A 84 -17.17 4.03 -2.92
CA VAL A 84 -17.72 4.48 -1.62
C VAL A 84 -17.11 5.85 -1.35
N LEU A 85 -17.94 6.87 -1.16
CA LEU A 85 -17.49 8.21 -0.79
C LEU A 85 -17.07 8.21 0.69
N GLN A 86 -15.92 8.81 1.00
CA GLN A 86 -15.32 8.91 2.33
C GLN A 86 -14.81 10.34 2.58
#